data_AF-A2A1Z5-F1
#
_entry.id   AF-A2A1Z5-F1
#
_cell.length_a   1.000
_cell.length_b   1.000
_cell.length_c   1.000
_cell.angle_alpha   90.00
_cell.angle_beta   90.00
_cell.angle_gamma   90.00
#
_symmetry.space_group_name_H-M   'P 1'
#
loop_
_entity.id
_entity.type
_entity.pdbx_description
1 polymer ?
#
loop_
_entity_poly.entity_id
_entity_poly.type
_entity_poly.pdbx_seq_one_letter_code
_entity_poly.pdbx_strand_id
1 'polypeptide(L)'
;MVFVTEDVRIEADIFDELAEVCSSPGYVHAIAYLCFRDNTIKYSDKVTTDAVLQQFSMDRLVRTEISTLIGLTCKTKIDLSLPSPDVIQKYIDKTDGLLKEIHQSMMVSPSSLFDPDKIGDNTFNPFTNGDVLRETIFYGGEAAYHFQYRDLSKEKYKKDNDWFVEKRGFSIQQAIDDVTSIQTIQGEKINDVMEGLVDKDPSEWSFLPAYTFSLEEVSNIANIDTAIAKSVVDSFVAPVDMASFGALDDFNPINAYPIIKVTDNEYLLFQHYSLVEALYETPFFWFNSDDEYKQNAMRHRGEFTEEFSADRLKLVFGEKRVFSNIDIYDSKNIRAGEIDVLVVFANRAIILQAKSKNLL
;
A
#
# COMPACT_ATOMS: atom_id res chain seq x y z
N MET A 1 -20.93 -10.47 15.07
CA MET A 1 -21.85 -10.41 13.91
C MET A 1 -22.99 -9.48 14.31
N VAL A 2 -22.83 -8.19 14.01
CA VAL A 2 -23.85 -7.17 14.30
C VAL A 2 -24.85 -7.24 13.14
N PHE A 3 -26.11 -7.47 13.45
CA PHE A 3 -27.18 -7.46 12.46
C PHE A 3 -27.51 -6.00 12.13
N VAL A 4 -27.49 -5.65 10.85
CA VAL A 4 -27.81 -4.30 10.35
C VAL A 4 -29.31 -4.07 10.53
N THR A 5 -29.68 -3.10 11.37
CA THR A 5 -31.06 -2.66 11.60
C THR A 5 -31.27 -1.17 11.33
N GLU A 6 -30.30 -0.48 10.71
CA GLU A 6 -30.42 0.91 10.26
C GLU A 6 -30.62 0.96 8.75
N ASP A 7 -31.35 1.97 8.28
CA ASP A 7 -31.63 2.23 6.86
C ASP A 7 -30.29 2.55 6.17
N VAL A 8 -29.68 1.53 5.56
CA VAL A 8 -28.33 1.62 4.97
C VAL A 8 -28.36 2.66 3.85
N ARG A 9 -27.51 3.69 3.98
CA ARG A 9 -27.37 4.74 2.98
C ARG A 9 -26.65 4.25 1.73
N ILE A 10 -26.93 4.90 0.60
CA ILE A 10 -26.30 4.61 -0.69
C ILE A 10 -24.82 5.01 -0.60
N GLU A 11 -23.92 4.08 -0.92
CA GLU A 11 -22.48 4.29 -0.81
C GLU A 11 -21.96 5.50 -1.58
N ALA A 12 -22.46 5.71 -2.81
CA ALA A 12 -22.07 6.85 -3.64
C ALA A 12 -22.35 8.19 -2.94
N ASP A 13 -23.50 8.33 -2.26
CA ASP A 13 -23.84 9.54 -1.53
C ASP A 13 -22.90 9.75 -0.32
N ILE A 14 -22.53 8.66 0.36
CA ILE A 14 -21.58 8.71 1.49
C ILE A 14 -20.17 9.09 1.00
N PHE A 15 -19.75 8.52 -0.14
CA PHE A 15 -18.46 8.81 -0.76
C PHE A 15 -18.36 10.27 -1.23
N ASP A 16 -19.43 10.81 -1.82
CA ASP A 16 -19.49 12.22 -2.22
C ASP A 16 -19.41 13.14 -1.00
N GLU A 17 -20.13 12.84 0.08
CA GLU A 17 -19.99 13.58 1.34
C GLU A 17 -18.58 13.49 1.93
N LEU A 18 -17.94 12.33 1.84
CA LEU A 18 -16.56 12.15 2.28
C LEU A 18 -15.61 13.02 1.44
N ALA A 19 -15.84 13.12 0.13
CA ALA A 19 -15.09 13.97 -0.78
C ALA A 19 -15.24 15.46 -0.43
N GLU A 20 -16.44 15.90 -0.05
CA GLU A 20 -16.70 17.26 0.43
C GLU A 20 -15.90 17.58 1.70
N VAL A 21 -15.89 16.67 2.67
CA VAL A 21 -15.12 16.84 3.91
C VAL A 21 -13.62 16.88 3.60
N CYS A 22 -13.13 15.96 2.76
CA CYS A 22 -11.72 15.89 2.38
C CYS A 22 -11.22 17.11 1.58
N SER A 23 -12.13 17.87 0.98
CA SER A 23 -11.86 19.11 0.24
C SER A 23 -11.93 20.36 1.14
N SER A 24 -12.20 20.20 2.44
CA SER A 24 -12.30 21.32 3.36
C SER A 24 -10.92 21.96 3.65
N PRO A 25 -10.87 23.29 3.89
CA PRO A 25 -9.62 23.98 4.24
C PRO A 25 -8.88 23.34 5.42
N GLY A 26 -7.58 23.11 5.26
CA GLY A 26 -6.74 22.50 6.30
C GLY A 26 -7.05 21.04 6.64
N TYR A 27 -7.84 20.31 5.85
CA TYR A 27 -8.20 18.91 6.15
C TYR A 27 -6.98 17.97 6.25
N VAL A 28 -5.85 18.32 5.62
CA VAL A 28 -4.57 17.59 5.78
C VAL A 28 -4.10 17.46 7.23
N HIS A 29 -4.49 18.39 8.12
CA HIS A 29 -4.21 18.29 9.55
C HIS A 29 -5.02 17.17 10.21
N ALA A 30 -6.26 16.93 9.77
CA ALA A 30 -7.07 15.79 10.20
C ALA A 30 -6.46 14.48 9.72
N ILE A 31 -6.04 14.37 8.44
CA ILE A 31 -5.37 13.18 7.92
C ILE A 31 -4.08 12.89 8.70
N ALA A 32 -3.26 13.91 8.97
CA ALA A 32 -2.03 13.75 9.75
C ALA A 32 -2.33 13.19 11.15
N TYR A 33 -3.35 13.73 11.83
CA TYR A 33 -3.76 13.21 13.13
C TYR A 33 -4.28 11.77 13.05
N LEU A 34 -5.11 11.45 12.05
CA LEU A 34 -5.61 10.08 11.83
C LEU A 34 -4.45 9.11 11.59
N CYS A 35 -3.47 9.48 10.76
CA CYS A 35 -2.27 8.68 10.54
C CYS A 35 -1.49 8.47 11.84
N PHE A 36 -1.35 9.49 12.68
CA PHE A 36 -0.68 9.37 13.96
C PHE A 36 -1.47 8.49 14.93
N ARG A 37 -2.78 8.69 15.03
CA ARG A 37 -3.72 7.94 15.89
C ARG A 37 -3.67 6.45 15.56
N ASP A 38 -3.70 6.14 14.26
CA ASP A 38 -4.03 4.81 13.77
C ASP A 38 -2.79 4.01 13.36
N ASN A 39 -1.72 4.65 12.88
CA ASN A 39 -0.53 3.95 12.39
C ASN A 39 0.68 4.01 13.34
N THR A 40 0.52 4.56 14.55
CA THR A 40 1.62 4.69 15.52
C THR A 40 1.36 3.88 16.79
N ILE A 41 2.31 3.01 17.15
CA ILE A 41 2.30 2.35 18.46
C ILE A 41 2.93 3.29 19.48
N LYS A 42 2.12 3.80 20.39
CA LYS A 42 2.56 4.71 21.46
C LYS A 42 3.09 3.88 22.63
N TYR A 43 4.34 4.06 22.99
CA TYR A 43 4.94 3.44 24.17
C TYR A 43 5.94 4.40 24.81
N SER A 44 6.17 4.24 26.12
CA SER A 44 7.22 4.97 26.84
C SER A 44 8.54 4.20 26.75
N ASP A 45 8.88 3.41 27.78
CA ASP A 45 10.15 2.69 27.84
C ASP A 45 10.08 1.30 27.19
N LYS A 46 8.91 0.67 27.19
CA LYS A 46 8.69 -0.69 26.67
C LYS A 46 7.36 -0.77 25.96
N VAL A 47 7.37 -1.45 24.82
CA VAL A 47 6.15 -1.85 24.12
C VAL A 47 5.39 -2.85 24.98
N THR A 48 4.13 -2.53 25.29
CA THR A 48 3.23 -3.43 26.04
C THR A 48 2.33 -4.20 25.09
N THR A 49 1.84 -5.36 25.54
CA THR A 49 0.86 -6.14 24.76
C THR A 49 -0.41 -5.33 24.48
N ASP A 50 -0.89 -4.54 25.44
CA ASP A 50 -2.08 -3.71 25.26
C ASP A 50 -1.88 -2.63 24.17
N ALA A 51 -0.69 -2.00 24.12
CA ALA A 51 -0.36 -1.04 23.06
C ALA A 51 -0.34 -1.68 21.67
N VAL A 52 0.07 -2.95 21.57
CA VAL A 52 0.02 -3.72 20.33
C VAL A 52 -1.42 -4.16 20.02
N LEU A 53 -2.21 -4.58 21.01
CA LEU A 53 -3.58 -5.02 20.82
C LEU A 53 -4.52 -3.90 20.37
N GLN A 54 -4.24 -2.64 20.77
CA GLN A 54 -4.94 -1.47 20.24
C GLN A 54 -4.82 -1.36 18.72
N GLN A 55 -3.76 -1.91 18.12
CA GLN A 55 -3.59 -2.00 16.66
C GLN A 55 -4.47 -3.07 16.00
N PHE A 56 -5.42 -3.67 16.72
CA PHE A 56 -6.44 -4.55 16.16
C PHE A 56 -7.86 -4.07 16.50
N SER A 57 -8.01 -2.83 16.98
CA SER A 57 -9.32 -2.24 17.20
C SER A 57 -10.04 -2.01 15.87
N MET A 58 -11.36 -2.23 15.88
CA MET A 58 -12.25 -1.89 14.77
C MET A 58 -12.51 -0.37 14.66
N ASP A 59 -12.14 0.40 15.68
CA ASP A 59 -12.30 1.87 15.70
C ASP A 59 -11.15 2.59 14.97
N ARG A 60 -10.17 1.84 14.46
CA ARG A 60 -9.02 2.38 13.75
C ARG A 60 -9.29 2.38 12.24
N LEU A 61 -8.91 3.45 11.56
CA LEU A 61 -8.91 3.44 10.10
C LEU A 61 -7.87 2.46 9.54
N VAL A 62 -8.28 1.66 8.57
CA VAL A 62 -7.37 0.79 7.82
C VAL A 62 -6.64 1.59 6.73
N ARG A 63 -5.58 1.00 6.14
CA ARG A 63 -4.76 1.70 5.14
C ARG A 63 -5.58 2.17 3.94
N THR A 64 -6.50 1.34 3.44
CA THR A 64 -7.33 1.63 2.26
C THR A 64 -8.25 2.82 2.52
N GLU A 65 -8.82 2.95 3.71
CA GLU A 65 -9.59 4.12 4.12
C GLU A 65 -8.72 5.38 4.13
N ILE A 66 -7.56 5.35 4.79
CA ILE A 66 -6.64 6.50 4.81
C ILE A 66 -6.20 6.86 3.38
N SER A 67 -5.87 5.87 2.54
CA SER A 67 -5.52 6.09 1.14
C SER A 67 -6.65 6.75 0.36
N THR A 68 -7.91 6.36 0.62
CA THR A 68 -9.10 7.04 0.07
C THR A 68 -9.16 8.50 0.50
N LEU A 69 -8.95 8.82 1.79
CA LEU A 69 -8.94 10.20 2.28
C LEU A 69 -7.86 11.03 1.57
N ILE A 70 -6.64 10.50 1.46
CA ILE A 70 -5.54 11.16 0.76
C ILE A 70 -5.91 11.38 -0.71
N GLY A 71 -6.47 10.37 -1.35
CA GLY A 71 -6.91 10.42 -2.74
C GLY A 71 -7.95 11.52 -2.99
N LEU A 72 -8.96 11.61 -2.11
CA LEU A 72 -10.00 12.62 -2.15
C LEU A 72 -9.46 14.03 -1.90
N THR A 73 -8.58 14.21 -0.92
CA THR A 73 -7.95 15.52 -0.65
C THR A 73 -7.13 16.00 -1.84
N CYS A 74 -6.44 15.09 -2.55
CA CYS A 74 -5.65 15.43 -3.73
C CYS A 74 -6.48 15.79 -4.98
N LYS A 75 -7.82 15.64 -4.95
CA LYS A 75 -8.70 16.14 -6.02
C LYS A 75 -8.77 17.66 -6.09
N THR A 76 -8.45 18.33 -4.99
CA THR A 76 -8.45 19.79 -4.91
C THR A 76 -7.06 20.30 -4.55
N LYS A 77 -6.86 21.61 -4.67
CA LYS A 77 -5.59 22.22 -4.23
C LYS A 77 -5.50 22.08 -2.71
N ILE A 78 -4.43 21.43 -2.26
CA ILE A 78 -4.15 21.24 -0.83
C ILE A 78 -3.98 22.60 -0.15
N ASP A 79 -4.70 22.77 0.96
CA ASP A 79 -4.56 23.88 1.87
C ASP A 79 -3.89 23.41 3.18
N LEU A 80 -2.80 24.07 3.54
CA LEU A 80 -1.98 23.78 4.73
C LEU A 80 -2.32 24.72 5.90
N SER A 81 -3.35 25.55 5.77
CA SER A 81 -3.76 26.43 6.86
C SER A 81 -4.23 25.59 8.04
N LEU A 82 -3.75 25.89 9.25
CA LEU A 82 -4.14 25.20 10.47
C LEU A 82 -5.52 25.69 10.92
N PRO A 83 -6.57 24.85 10.88
CA PRO A 83 -7.89 25.22 11.41
C PRO A 83 -7.88 25.23 12.94
N SER A 84 -8.93 25.77 13.56
CA SER A 84 -9.06 25.67 15.01
C SER A 84 -9.26 24.20 15.45
N PRO A 85 -8.91 23.84 16.70
CA PRO A 85 -9.08 22.48 17.20
C PRO A 85 -10.51 21.95 17.06
N ASP A 86 -11.54 22.79 17.30
CA ASP A 86 -12.94 22.41 17.13
C ASP A 86 -13.30 22.07 15.67
N VAL A 87 -12.65 22.70 14.70
CA VAL A 87 -12.87 22.43 13.28
C VAL A 87 -12.19 21.13 12.88
N ILE A 88 -10.95 20.90 13.33
CA ILE A 88 -10.23 19.65 13.11
C ILE A 88 -11.00 18.47 13.72
N GLN A 89 -11.52 18.62 14.95
CA GLN A 89 -12.31 17.58 15.60
C GLN A 89 -13.59 17.25 14.81
N LYS A 90 -14.28 18.26 14.28
CA LYS A 90 -15.45 18.04 13.41
C LYS A 90 -15.11 17.28 12.12
N TYR A 91 -13.94 17.55 11.54
CA TYR A 91 -13.46 16.79 10.38
C TYR A 91 -13.23 15.33 10.74
N ILE A 92 -12.55 15.06 11.84
CA ILE A 92 -12.28 13.69 12.33
C ILE A 92 -13.59 12.95 12.60
N ASP A 93 -14.49 13.53 13.39
CA ASP A 93 -15.77 12.90 13.77
C ASP A 93 -16.64 12.60 12.54
N LYS A 94 -16.71 13.53 11.58
CA LYS A 94 -17.47 13.32 10.35
C LYS A 94 -16.82 12.25 9.47
N THR A 95 -15.48 12.22 9.37
CA THR A 95 -14.74 11.19 8.62
C THR A 95 -14.94 9.80 9.22
N ASP A 96 -14.75 9.63 10.53
CA ASP A 96 -14.96 8.33 11.20
C ASP A 96 -16.41 7.84 11.02
N GLY A 97 -17.39 8.75 11.11
CA GLY A 97 -18.81 8.45 10.86
C GLY A 97 -19.08 7.97 9.44
N LEU A 98 -18.62 8.72 8.43
CA LEU A 98 -18.84 8.38 7.01
C LEU A 98 -18.13 7.08 6.60
N LEU A 99 -16.91 6.84 7.09
CA LEU A 99 -16.19 5.58 6.82
C LEU A 99 -16.88 4.37 7.45
N LYS A 100 -17.42 4.53 8.65
CA LYS A 100 -18.27 3.51 9.27
C LYS A 100 -19.54 3.24 8.46
N GLU A 101 -20.18 4.28 7.93
CA GLU A 101 -21.33 4.13 7.04
C GLU A 101 -20.94 3.42 5.72
N ILE A 102 -19.77 3.71 5.15
CA ILE A 102 -19.21 2.99 3.99
C ILE A 102 -18.99 1.51 4.31
N HIS A 103 -18.42 1.19 5.48
CA HIS A 103 -18.25 -0.21 5.88
C HIS A 103 -19.60 -0.93 5.93
N GLN A 104 -20.61 -0.29 6.54
CA GLN A 104 -21.96 -0.82 6.64
C GLN A 104 -22.63 -0.97 5.27
N SER A 105 -22.41 -0.06 4.31
CA SER A 105 -22.98 -0.17 2.95
C SER A 105 -22.40 -1.33 2.16
N MET A 106 -21.16 -1.75 2.46
CA MET A 106 -20.54 -2.94 1.86
C MET A 106 -20.95 -4.25 2.54
N MET A 107 -21.57 -4.21 3.71
CA MET A 107 -21.99 -5.43 4.42
C MET A 107 -23.13 -6.12 3.66
N VAL A 108 -22.83 -7.30 3.14
CA VAL A 108 -23.78 -8.10 2.37
C VAL A 108 -24.82 -8.71 3.30
N SER A 109 -26.10 -8.70 2.89
CA SER A 109 -27.17 -9.40 3.60
C SER A 109 -26.84 -10.90 3.77
N PRO A 110 -27.10 -11.51 4.94
CA PRO A 110 -26.94 -12.95 5.14
C PRO A 110 -27.64 -13.82 4.09
N SER A 111 -28.75 -13.34 3.52
CA SER A 111 -29.51 -14.03 2.47
C SER A 111 -28.75 -14.16 1.14
N SER A 112 -27.78 -13.29 0.88
CA SER A 112 -26.96 -13.36 -0.33
C SER A 112 -25.79 -14.35 -0.19
N LEU A 113 -25.38 -14.64 1.05
CA LEU A 113 -24.37 -15.64 1.39
C LEU A 113 -24.97 -17.03 1.56
N PHE A 114 -26.19 -17.09 2.08
CA PHE A 114 -26.94 -18.32 2.34
C PHE A 114 -28.31 -18.25 1.67
N ASP A 115 -28.46 -19.04 0.61
CA ASP A 115 -29.75 -19.27 -0.06
C ASP A 115 -30.32 -20.61 0.41
N PRO A 116 -31.38 -20.63 1.26
CA PRO A 116 -32.00 -21.85 1.74
C PRO A 116 -32.53 -22.74 0.62
N ASP A 117 -32.88 -22.17 -0.53
CA ASP A 117 -33.40 -22.90 -1.68
C ASP A 117 -32.30 -23.65 -2.47
N LYS A 118 -31.02 -23.36 -2.17
CA LYS A 118 -29.84 -23.98 -2.79
C LYS A 118 -29.08 -24.94 -1.87
N ILE A 119 -29.67 -25.31 -0.74
CA ILE A 119 -29.07 -26.30 0.17
C ILE A 119 -28.94 -27.65 -0.55
N GLY A 120 -27.70 -28.09 -0.76
CA GLY A 120 -27.38 -29.35 -1.46
C GLY A 120 -27.01 -29.19 -2.94
N ASP A 121 -27.03 -27.95 -3.47
CA ASP A 121 -26.53 -27.66 -4.82
C ASP A 121 -25.01 -27.44 -4.78
N ASN A 122 -24.25 -28.41 -5.30
CA ASN A 122 -22.80 -28.34 -5.39
C ASN A 122 -22.28 -27.29 -6.40
N THR A 123 -23.17 -26.65 -7.17
CA THR A 123 -22.83 -25.59 -8.12
C THR A 123 -23.07 -24.19 -7.58
N PHE A 124 -23.72 -24.05 -6.42
CA PHE A 124 -23.89 -22.76 -5.76
C PHE A 124 -22.55 -22.29 -5.18
N ASN A 125 -22.05 -21.16 -5.68
CA ASN A 125 -20.88 -20.49 -5.14
C ASN A 125 -21.19 -18.99 -4.97
N PRO A 126 -21.43 -18.50 -3.73
CA PRO A 126 -21.75 -17.10 -3.50
C PRO A 126 -20.59 -16.14 -3.85
N PHE A 127 -19.36 -16.65 -3.93
CA PHE A 127 -18.16 -15.86 -4.25
C PHE A 127 -17.99 -15.56 -5.75
N THR A 128 -18.95 -15.97 -6.60
CA THR A 128 -18.98 -15.50 -7.99
C THR A 128 -19.63 -14.11 -8.12
N ASN A 129 -20.25 -13.59 -7.05
CA ASN A 129 -20.75 -12.23 -7.02
C ASN A 129 -19.67 -11.28 -6.47
N GLY A 130 -19.28 -10.26 -7.25
CA GLY A 130 -18.32 -9.25 -6.84
C GLY A 130 -18.74 -8.47 -5.59
N ASP A 131 -20.03 -8.25 -5.39
CA ASP A 131 -20.57 -7.57 -4.20
C ASP A 131 -20.19 -8.30 -2.90
N VAL A 132 -20.09 -9.64 -2.98
CA VAL A 132 -19.75 -10.50 -1.83
C VAL A 132 -18.28 -10.38 -1.43
N LEU A 133 -17.40 -10.06 -2.39
CA LEU A 133 -15.96 -9.99 -2.17
C LEU A 133 -15.49 -8.57 -1.87
N ARG A 134 -16.30 -7.54 -2.15
CA ARG A 134 -15.90 -6.14 -2.11
C ARG A 134 -15.43 -5.69 -0.72
N GLU A 135 -16.19 -6.03 0.33
CA GLU A 135 -15.81 -5.74 1.72
C GLU A 135 -14.48 -6.41 2.09
N THR A 136 -14.34 -7.70 1.76
CA THR A 136 -13.14 -8.47 2.11
C THR A 136 -11.90 -8.03 1.32
N ILE A 137 -12.07 -7.52 0.10
CA ILE A 137 -10.99 -6.92 -0.69
C ILE A 137 -10.58 -5.57 -0.09
N PHE A 138 -11.56 -4.70 0.23
CA PHE A 138 -11.29 -3.35 0.69
C PHE A 138 -10.75 -3.31 2.13
N TYR A 139 -11.29 -4.12 3.03
CA TYR A 139 -10.87 -4.25 4.44
C TYR A 139 -9.96 -5.45 4.69
N GLY A 140 -9.49 -6.10 3.61
CA GLY A 140 -8.56 -7.21 3.68
C GLY A 140 -7.20 -6.81 4.27
N GLY A 141 -6.54 -7.79 4.88
CA GLY A 141 -5.18 -7.59 5.41
C GLY A 141 -4.14 -7.34 4.33
N GLU A 142 -3.00 -6.82 4.74
CA GLU A 142 -1.83 -6.60 3.90
C GLU A 142 -1.31 -7.88 3.25
N ALA A 143 -0.88 -7.78 1.99
CA ALA A 143 -0.21 -8.89 1.30
C ALA A 143 1.20 -9.14 1.83
N ALA A 144 1.89 -8.10 2.30
CA ALA A 144 3.25 -8.17 2.81
C ALA A 144 3.53 -7.05 3.83
N TYR A 145 4.56 -7.24 4.67
CA TYR A 145 5.05 -6.19 5.56
C TYR A 145 5.86 -5.13 4.79
N HIS A 146 5.89 -3.90 5.29
CA HIS A 146 6.63 -2.78 4.68
C HIS A 146 8.10 -3.11 4.37
N PHE A 147 8.80 -3.79 5.30
CA PHE A 147 10.20 -4.18 5.09
C PHE A 147 10.35 -5.24 4.00
N GLN A 148 9.35 -6.11 3.80
CA GLN A 148 9.38 -7.11 2.73
C GLN A 148 9.29 -6.43 1.37
N TYR A 149 8.41 -5.44 1.20
CA TYR A 149 8.38 -4.67 -0.05
C TYR A 149 9.73 -4.02 -0.33
N ARG A 150 10.29 -3.28 0.63
CA ARG A 150 11.61 -2.63 0.49
C ARG A 150 12.71 -3.64 0.10
N ASP A 151 12.83 -4.73 0.86
CA ASP A 151 13.92 -5.69 0.68
C ASP A 151 13.76 -6.49 -0.62
N LEU A 152 12.52 -6.85 -0.98
CA LEU A 152 12.23 -7.57 -2.22
C LEU A 152 12.34 -6.68 -3.46
N SER A 153 12.11 -5.36 -3.37
CA SER A 153 12.33 -4.43 -4.50
C SER A 153 13.76 -4.52 -5.03
N LYS A 154 14.75 -4.65 -4.13
CA LYS A 154 16.15 -4.82 -4.53
C LYS A 154 16.34 -6.06 -5.40
N GLU A 155 15.85 -7.20 -4.94
CA GLU A 155 16.03 -8.47 -5.64
C GLU A 155 15.18 -8.56 -6.91
N LYS A 156 13.96 -8.01 -6.88
CA LYS A 156 13.03 -7.96 -8.02
C LYS A 156 13.63 -7.17 -9.18
N TYR A 157 14.28 -6.05 -8.88
CA TYR A 157 14.74 -5.08 -9.87
C TYR A 157 16.25 -5.07 -10.09
N LYS A 158 17.02 -5.98 -9.49
CA LYS A 158 18.48 -6.05 -9.68
C LYS A 158 18.92 -6.16 -11.14
N LYS A 159 18.16 -6.92 -11.95
CA LYS A 159 18.42 -7.10 -13.39
C LYS A 159 17.98 -5.90 -14.23
N ASP A 160 17.21 -4.98 -13.65
CA ASP A 160 16.69 -3.77 -14.29
C ASP A 160 17.45 -2.50 -13.88
N ASN A 161 18.50 -2.60 -13.05
CA ASN A 161 19.18 -1.44 -12.49
C ASN A 161 19.74 -0.48 -13.55
N ASP A 162 20.29 -1.01 -14.64
CA ASP A 162 20.83 -0.18 -15.73
C ASP A 162 19.73 0.66 -16.39
N TRP A 163 18.52 0.11 -16.50
CA TRP A 163 17.35 0.85 -16.98
C TRP A 163 17.00 2.01 -16.05
N PHE A 164 17.03 1.81 -14.72
CA PHE A 164 16.79 2.90 -13.77
C PHE A 164 17.82 4.01 -13.93
N VAL A 165 19.11 3.65 -14.04
CA VAL A 165 20.17 4.65 -14.17
C VAL A 165 20.01 5.44 -15.48
N GLU A 166 19.73 4.76 -16.59
CA GLU A 166 19.58 5.41 -17.90
C GLU A 166 18.30 6.24 -18.02
N LYS A 167 17.15 5.70 -17.61
CA LYS A 167 15.83 6.32 -17.85
C LYS A 167 15.34 7.20 -16.71
N ARG A 168 15.81 6.96 -15.49
CA ARG A 168 15.37 7.67 -14.26
C ARG A 168 16.50 8.42 -13.56
N GLY A 169 17.76 8.22 -13.93
CA GLY A 169 18.89 8.97 -13.36
C GLY A 169 19.27 8.53 -11.94
N PHE A 170 18.80 7.37 -11.48
CA PHE A 170 19.17 6.78 -10.19
C PHE A 170 19.24 5.25 -10.29
N SER A 171 19.97 4.62 -9.37
CA SER A 171 19.99 3.16 -9.22
C SER A 171 18.85 2.66 -8.32
N ILE A 172 18.50 1.37 -8.41
CA ILE A 172 17.50 0.80 -7.49
C ILE A 172 17.96 0.89 -6.03
N GLN A 173 19.27 0.79 -5.77
CA GLN A 173 19.81 0.95 -4.41
C GLN A 173 19.58 2.37 -3.89
N GLN A 174 19.83 3.39 -4.70
CA GLN A 174 19.57 4.78 -4.32
C GLN A 174 18.08 5.05 -4.07
N ALA A 175 17.18 4.44 -4.85
CA ALA A 175 15.74 4.54 -4.58
C ALA A 175 15.35 3.91 -3.23
N ILE A 176 15.97 2.78 -2.87
CA ILE A 176 15.77 2.15 -1.55
C ILE A 176 16.32 3.02 -0.43
N ASP A 177 17.52 3.58 -0.60
CA ASP A 177 18.17 4.45 0.38
C ASP A 177 17.35 5.71 0.64
N ASP A 178 16.81 6.32 -0.41
CA ASP A 178 15.91 7.49 -0.36
C ASP A 178 14.61 7.18 0.41
N VAL A 179 13.88 6.13 -0.01
CA VAL A 179 12.62 5.71 0.64
C VAL A 179 12.84 5.35 2.12
N THR A 180 13.97 4.71 2.45
CA THR A 180 14.34 4.37 3.83
C THR A 180 14.68 5.62 4.65
N SER A 181 15.26 6.63 4.01
CA SER A 181 15.57 7.91 4.64
C SER A 181 14.30 8.68 4.97
N ILE A 182 13.30 8.68 4.08
CA ILE A 182 11.98 9.25 4.37
C ILE A 182 11.33 8.57 5.60
N GLN A 183 11.44 7.24 5.73
CA GLN A 183 10.98 6.53 6.93
C GLN A 183 11.64 7.03 8.21
N THR A 184 12.95 7.24 8.14
CA THR A 184 13.77 7.69 9.28
C THR A 184 13.37 9.11 9.69
N ILE A 185 13.25 10.02 8.73
CA ILE A 185 12.80 11.41 8.94
C ILE A 185 11.43 11.43 9.62
N GLN A 186 10.48 10.65 9.13
CA GLN A 186 9.14 10.61 9.72
C GLN A 186 9.17 10.08 11.15
N GLY A 187 9.95 9.03 11.43
CA GLY A 187 10.11 8.50 12.78
C GLY A 187 10.67 9.54 13.74
N GLU A 188 11.69 10.29 13.32
CA GLU A 188 12.28 11.39 14.10
C GLU A 188 11.28 12.52 14.31
N LYS A 189 10.63 13.02 13.25
CA LYS A 189 9.68 14.13 13.34
C LYS A 189 8.42 13.78 14.14
N ILE A 190 7.94 12.54 14.12
CA ILE A 190 6.82 12.12 14.98
C ILE A 190 7.19 12.32 16.46
N ASN A 191 8.40 11.93 16.85
CA ASN A 191 8.88 12.11 18.23
C ASN A 191 9.06 13.60 18.56
N ASP A 192 9.72 14.36 17.67
CA ASP A 192 9.96 15.79 17.88
C ASP A 192 8.65 16.59 17.98
N VAL A 193 7.67 16.28 17.14
CA VAL A 193 6.34 16.90 17.22
C VAL A 193 5.68 16.54 18.54
N MET A 194 5.68 15.27 18.94
CA MET A 194 5.09 14.84 20.21
C MET A 194 5.69 15.55 21.43
N GLU A 195 7.02 15.67 21.48
CA GLU A 195 7.71 16.40 22.55
C GLU A 195 7.38 17.89 22.49
N GLY A 196 7.40 18.49 21.31
CA GLY A 196 7.18 19.92 21.10
C GLY A 196 5.73 20.39 21.33
N LEU A 197 4.73 19.50 21.35
CA LEU A 197 3.34 19.87 21.64
C LEU A 197 3.10 20.21 23.11
N VAL A 198 3.95 19.71 24.03
CA VAL A 198 3.80 19.91 25.49
C VAL A 198 3.87 21.40 25.87
N ASP A 199 4.70 22.17 25.16
CA ASP A 199 4.96 23.58 25.46
C ASP A 199 4.10 24.56 24.63
N LYS A 200 3.19 24.04 23.78
CA LYS A 200 2.38 24.84 22.87
C LYS A 200 0.93 24.95 23.33
N ASP A 201 0.29 26.07 22.98
CA ASP A 201 -1.16 26.20 23.16
C ASP A 201 -1.89 25.15 22.28
N PRO A 202 -2.98 24.52 22.75
CA PRO A 202 -3.73 23.55 21.97
C PRO A 202 -4.23 24.06 20.61
N SER A 203 -4.40 25.38 20.44
CA SER A 203 -4.74 25.99 19.15
C SER A 203 -3.63 25.91 18.10
N GLU A 204 -2.41 25.58 18.50
CA GLU A 204 -1.24 25.42 17.62
C GLU A 204 -0.88 23.95 17.38
N TRP A 205 -1.67 23.01 17.92
CA TRP A 205 -1.37 21.59 17.81
C TRP A 205 -1.60 21.06 16.40
N SER A 206 -0.57 20.40 15.85
CA SER A 206 -0.61 19.81 14.53
C SER A 206 0.40 18.68 14.40
N PHE A 207 -0.06 17.55 13.85
CA PHE A 207 0.82 16.44 13.45
C PHE A 207 1.30 16.55 12.00
N LEU A 208 0.81 17.51 11.23
CA LEU A 208 1.18 17.67 9.82
C LEU A 208 2.71 17.76 9.59
N PRO A 209 3.50 18.50 10.42
CA PRO A 209 4.95 18.56 10.24
C PRO A 209 5.65 17.21 10.33
N ALA A 210 5.06 16.21 11.02
CA ALA A 210 5.63 14.87 11.11
C ALA A 210 5.60 14.11 9.78
N TYR A 211 4.75 14.53 8.85
CA TYR A 211 4.53 13.90 7.55
C TYR A 211 5.10 14.72 6.38
N THR A 212 5.80 15.82 6.66
CA THR A 212 6.52 16.60 5.64
C THR A 212 8.01 16.30 5.65
N PHE A 213 8.65 16.47 4.50
CA PHE A 213 10.09 16.33 4.35
C PHE A 213 10.61 17.17 3.17
N SER A 214 11.91 17.46 3.20
CA SER A 214 12.64 18.16 2.15
C SER A 214 13.66 17.25 1.49
N LEU A 215 14.11 17.65 0.29
CA LEU A 215 15.14 16.92 -0.45
C LEU A 215 16.50 16.96 0.26
N GLU A 216 16.78 18.02 1.01
CA GLU A 216 18.01 18.16 1.78
C GLU A 216 18.06 17.15 2.94
N GLU A 217 16.96 17.00 3.69
CA GLU A 217 16.86 15.99 4.75
C GLU A 217 17.08 14.58 4.20
N VAL A 218 16.42 14.25 3.08
CA VAL A 218 16.54 12.93 2.42
C VAL A 218 17.97 12.70 1.91
N SER A 219 18.53 13.67 1.18
CA SER A 219 19.89 13.65 0.64
C SER A 219 20.94 13.40 1.72
N ASN A 220 20.82 14.11 2.85
CA ASN A 220 21.74 14.00 3.99
C ASN A 220 21.69 12.62 4.67
N ILE A 221 20.50 12.06 4.90
CA ILE A 221 20.35 10.76 5.57
C ILE A 221 20.69 9.61 4.61
N ALA A 222 20.26 9.69 3.35
CA ALA A 222 20.54 8.67 2.33
C ALA A 222 22.01 8.71 1.89
N ASN A 223 22.73 9.82 2.14
CA ASN A 223 24.08 10.08 1.64
C ASN A 223 24.17 9.94 0.11
N ILE A 224 23.23 10.58 -0.59
CA ILE A 224 23.15 10.67 -2.05
C ILE A 224 23.13 12.14 -2.49
N ASP A 225 23.35 12.40 -3.78
CA ASP A 225 23.23 13.77 -4.29
C ASP A 225 21.77 14.25 -4.28
N THR A 226 21.54 15.52 -3.93
CA THR A 226 20.19 16.09 -3.83
C THR A 226 19.42 16.02 -5.16
N ALA A 227 20.09 16.07 -6.31
CA ALA A 227 19.45 15.88 -7.62
C ALA A 227 18.99 14.42 -7.84
N ILE A 228 19.73 13.44 -7.28
CA ILE A 228 19.34 12.03 -7.30
C ILE A 228 18.13 11.84 -6.39
N ALA A 229 18.17 12.37 -5.16
CA ALA A 229 17.03 12.35 -4.24
C ALA A 229 15.77 12.95 -4.90
N LYS A 230 15.92 14.11 -5.55
CA LYS A 230 14.83 14.73 -6.30
C LYS A 230 14.26 13.82 -7.38
N SER A 231 15.12 13.14 -8.15
CA SER A 231 14.68 12.24 -9.22
C SER A 231 13.89 11.05 -8.68
N VAL A 232 14.31 10.48 -7.55
CA VAL A 232 13.57 9.41 -6.87
C VAL A 232 12.23 9.93 -6.36
N VAL A 233 12.23 10.98 -5.54
CA VAL A 233 11.03 11.54 -4.92
C VAL A 233 10.00 11.93 -5.98
N ASP A 234 10.41 12.66 -7.03
CA ASP A 234 9.50 13.07 -8.10
C ASP A 234 8.95 11.88 -8.92
N SER A 235 9.65 10.75 -8.95
CA SER A 235 9.15 9.53 -9.62
C SER A 235 7.95 8.90 -8.90
N PHE A 236 7.74 9.24 -7.62
CA PHE A 236 6.61 8.79 -6.81
C PHE A 236 5.58 9.90 -6.54
N VAL A 237 5.66 11.02 -7.28
CA VAL A 237 4.61 12.04 -7.34
C VAL A 237 3.68 11.74 -8.52
N ALA A 238 2.37 11.81 -8.30
CA ALA A 238 1.38 11.41 -9.31
C ALA A 238 1.54 12.22 -10.61
N PRO A 239 1.69 11.56 -11.78
CA PRO A 239 1.77 12.24 -13.07
C PRO A 239 0.40 12.57 -13.67
N VAL A 240 -0.68 12.12 -13.02
CA VAL A 240 -2.07 12.24 -13.46
C VAL A 240 -2.88 12.98 -12.40
N ASP A 241 -3.96 13.62 -12.82
CA ASP A 241 -4.93 14.18 -11.89
C ASP A 241 -5.73 13.07 -11.17
N MET A 242 -6.47 13.48 -10.15
CA MET A 242 -7.30 12.60 -9.32
C MET A 242 -8.76 12.53 -9.80
N ALA A 243 -9.07 13.05 -11.00
CA ALA A 243 -10.45 13.18 -11.46
C ALA A 243 -11.11 11.83 -11.74
N SER A 244 -10.33 10.80 -12.06
CA SER A 244 -10.82 9.44 -12.32
C SER A 244 -11.16 8.64 -11.05
N PHE A 245 -10.84 9.15 -9.86
CA PHE A 245 -11.13 8.45 -8.59
C PHE A 245 -12.54 8.81 -8.10
N GLY A 246 -13.58 8.31 -8.75
CA GLY A 246 -14.99 8.65 -8.49
C GLY A 246 -15.71 7.72 -7.51
N ALA A 247 -15.18 6.53 -7.24
CA ALA A 247 -15.72 5.53 -6.32
C ALA A 247 -14.59 4.77 -5.60
N LEU A 248 -14.93 3.98 -4.58
CA LEU A 248 -13.94 3.22 -3.78
C LEU A 248 -13.20 2.14 -4.57
N ASP A 249 -13.82 1.59 -5.61
CA ASP A 249 -13.26 0.59 -6.51
C ASP A 249 -12.53 1.20 -7.72
N ASP A 250 -12.55 2.53 -7.87
CA ASP A 250 -11.74 3.20 -8.87
C ASP A 250 -10.26 3.17 -8.48
N PHE A 251 -9.39 3.16 -9.48
CA PHE A 251 -7.96 3.29 -9.25
C PHE A 251 -7.64 4.66 -8.63
N ASN A 252 -7.14 4.65 -7.40
CA ASN A 252 -6.62 5.81 -6.70
C ASN A 252 -5.12 6.01 -7.05
N PRO A 253 -4.74 7.07 -7.80
CA PRO A 253 -3.35 7.29 -8.23
C PRO A 253 -2.34 7.39 -7.09
N ILE A 254 -2.76 7.84 -5.90
CA ILE A 254 -1.89 7.95 -4.72
C ILE A 254 -1.36 6.59 -4.27
N ASN A 255 -2.07 5.48 -4.55
CA ASN A 255 -1.56 4.15 -4.23
C ASN A 255 -0.29 3.80 -5.01
N ALA A 256 -0.15 4.29 -6.26
CA ALA A 256 1.04 4.08 -7.07
C ALA A 256 2.07 5.22 -6.94
N TYR A 257 1.61 6.42 -6.57
CA TYR A 257 2.40 7.64 -6.47
C TYR A 257 2.07 8.40 -5.17
N PRO A 258 2.52 7.89 -4.01
CA PRO A 258 2.04 8.35 -2.71
C PRO A 258 2.65 9.66 -2.21
N ILE A 259 3.68 10.17 -2.89
CA ILE A 259 4.32 11.43 -2.50
C ILE A 259 3.54 12.60 -3.09
N ILE A 260 3.21 13.56 -2.23
CA ILE A 260 2.51 14.77 -2.61
C ILE A 260 3.52 15.92 -2.63
N LYS A 261 3.65 16.58 -3.76
CA LYS A 261 4.50 17.77 -3.88
C LYS A 261 3.75 19.01 -3.35
N VAL A 262 4.31 19.65 -2.33
CA VAL A 262 3.74 20.86 -1.72
C VAL A 262 4.36 22.11 -2.32
N THR A 263 5.69 22.16 -2.35
CA THR A 263 6.48 23.19 -3.03
C THR A 263 7.63 22.54 -3.80
N ASP A 264 8.55 23.32 -4.37
CA ASP A 264 9.72 22.74 -5.05
C ASP A 264 10.71 22.04 -4.12
N ASN A 265 10.67 22.29 -2.81
CA ASN A 265 11.57 21.68 -1.83
C ASN A 265 10.86 21.07 -0.62
N GLU A 266 9.53 20.99 -0.65
CA GLU A 266 8.72 20.42 0.42
C GLU A 266 7.73 19.43 -0.15
N TYR A 267 7.72 18.24 0.45
CA TYR A 267 6.93 17.11 0.05
C TYR A 267 6.19 16.57 1.28
N LEU A 268 5.09 15.88 1.01
CA LEU A 268 4.25 15.26 2.02
C LEU A 268 4.08 13.78 1.71
N LEU A 269 4.17 12.96 2.76
CA LEU A 269 3.88 11.53 2.69
C LEU A 269 3.15 11.11 3.98
N PHE A 270 1.89 10.72 3.88
CA PHE A 270 1.12 10.29 5.06
C PHE A 270 1.38 8.82 5.44
N GLN A 271 1.61 7.95 4.46
CA GLN A 271 1.73 6.51 4.68
C GLN A 271 3.02 5.96 4.06
N HIS A 272 4.03 5.74 4.89
CA HIS A 272 5.29 5.13 4.46
C HIS A 272 5.10 3.74 3.84
N TYR A 273 4.13 2.96 4.35
CA TYR A 273 3.78 1.66 3.77
C TYR A 273 3.44 1.80 2.28
N SER A 274 2.63 2.78 1.90
CA SER A 274 2.23 2.99 0.51
C SER A 274 3.43 3.34 -0.37
N LEU A 275 4.44 4.04 0.17
CA LEU A 275 5.67 4.34 -0.58
C LEU A 275 6.53 3.09 -0.83
N VAL A 276 6.70 2.20 0.14
CA VAL A 276 7.46 0.96 -0.10
C VAL A 276 6.70 -0.02 -0.98
N GLU A 277 5.38 -0.07 -0.89
CA GLU A 277 4.53 -0.84 -1.81
C GLU A 277 4.62 -0.27 -3.23
N ALA A 278 4.55 1.06 -3.39
CA ALA A 278 4.79 1.73 -4.67
C ALA A 278 6.20 1.47 -5.21
N LEU A 279 7.24 1.51 -4.37
CA LEU A 279 8.61 1.14 -4.75
C LEU A 279 8.68 -0.29 -5.30
N TYR A 280 7.87 -1.20 -4.75
CA TYR A 280 7.82 -2.59 -5.20
C TYR A 280 6.97 -2.81 -6.45
N GLU A 281 5.84 -2.10 -6.65
CA GLU A 281 4.94 -2.35 -7.77
C GLU A 281 5.07 -1.35 -8.92
N THR A 282 5.15 -0.05 -8.61
CA THR A 282 5.08 1.04 -9.59
C THR A 282 6.16 0.96 -10.69
N PRO A 283 7.44 0.60 -10.40
CA PRO A 283 8.45 0.54 -11.45
C PRO A 283 8.13 -0.43 -12.58
N PHE A 284 7.38 -1.50 -12.33
CA PHE A 284 6.99 -2.43 -13.38
C PHE A 284 6.13 -1.75 -14.46
N PHE A 285 5.26 -0.81 -14.07
CA PHE A 285 4.46 -0.05 -15.02
C PHE A 285 5.33 0.88 -15.87
N TRP A 286 6.38 1.46 -15.29
CA TRP A 286 7.34 2.28 -16.04
C TRP A 286 8.03 1.47 -17.12
N PHE A 287 8.47 0.25 -16.80
CA PHE A 287 9.06 -0.65 -17.77
C PHE A 287 8.07 -1.07 -18.86
N ASN A 288 6.81 -1.31 -18.48
CA ASN A 288 5.78 -1.72 -19.41
C ASN A 288 5.39 -0.62 -20.40
N SER A 289 5.57 0.65 -20.01
CA SER A 289 5.42 1.82 -20.89
C SER A 289 6.61 2.05 -21.82
N ASP A 290 7.74 1.39 -21.60
CA ASP A 290 8.91 1.41 -22.49
C ASP A 290 8.81 0.24 -23.48
N ASP A 291 8.45 0.55 -24.73
CA ASP A 291 8.25 -0.46 -25.77
C ASP A 291 9.51 -1.28 -26.09
N GLU A 292 10.69 -0.71 -25.93
CA GLU A 292 11.98 -1.37 -26.16
C GLU A 292 12.35 -2.28 -24.98
N TYR A 293 11.91 -1.93 -23.77
CA TYR A 293 12.30 -2.64 -22.56
C TYR A 293 11.26 -3.63 -22.01
N LYS A 294 9.97 -3.45 -22.31
CA LYS A 294 8.87 -4.24 -21.72
C LYS A 294 9.07 -5.76 -21.77
N GLN A 295 9.66 -6.28 -22.85
CA GLN A 295 9.94 -7.73 -22.98
C GLN A 295 11.01 -8.21 -21.99
N ASN A 296 12.06 -7.40 -21.76
CA ASN A 296 13.07 -7.70 -20.76
C ASN A 296 12.47 -7.66 -19.36
N ALA A 297 11.68 -6.64 -19.04
CA ALA A 297 11.01 -6.52 -17.75
C ALA A 297 10.05 -7.68 -17.46
N MET A 298 9.26 -8.12 -18.45
CA MET A 298 8.40 -9.30 -18.31
C MET A 298 9.21 -10.57 -18.01
N ARG A 299 10.34 -10.76 -18.70
CA ARG A 299 11.25 -11.88 -18.47
C ARG A 299 11.86 -11.82 -17.07
N HIS A 300 12.44 -10.68 -16.68
CA HIS A 300 13.06 -10.50 -15.37
C HIS A 300 12.06 -10.73 -14.22
N ARG A 301 10.82 -10.25 -14.36
CA ARG A 301 9.75 -10.49 -13.36
C ARG A 301 9.40 -11.98 -13.21
N GLY A 302 9.37 -12.72 -14.33
CA GLY A 302 9.18 -14.18 -14.33
C GLY A 302 10.33 -14.89 -13.62
N GLU A 303 11.56 -14.63 -14.06
CA GLU A 303 12.78 -15.20 -13.49
C GLU A 303 12.88 -14.91 -11.97
N PHE A 304 12.59 -13.68 -11.54
CA PHE A 304 12.58 -13.33 -10.11
C PHE A 304 11.60 -14.19 -9.32
N THR A 305 10.39 -14.42 -9.83
CA THR A 305 9.34 -15.17 -9.13
C THR A 305 9.75 -16.64 -8.95
N GLU A 306 10.35 -17.23 -9.99
CA GLU A 306 10.85 -18.61 -10.00
C GLU A 306 12.08 -18.76 -9.09
N GLU A 307 13.09 -17.90 -9.27
CA GLU A 307 14.33 -17.90 -8.47
C GLU A 307 14.02 -17.70 -6.98
N PHE A 308 13.20 -16.69 -6.64
CA PHE A 308 12.84 -16.42 -5.26
C PHE A 308 12.11 -17.60 -4.62
N SER A 309 11.14 -18.20 -5.33
CA SER A 309 10.39 -19.36 -4.84
C SER A 309 11.31 -20.56 -4.60
N ALA A 310 12.20 -20.84 -5.55
CA ALA A 310 13.19 -21.90 -5.42
C ALA A 310 14.11 -21.67 -4.21
N ASP A 311 14.61 -20.46 -4.02
CA ASP A 311 15.49 -20.14 -2.91
C ASP A 311 14.80 -20.25 -1.55
N ARG A 312 13.54 -19.81 -1.43
CA ARG A 312 12.74 -20.03 -0.20
C ARG A 312 12.57 -21.53 0.09
N LEU A 313 12.30 -22.34 -0.92
CA LEU A 313 12.15 -23.78 -0.77
C LEU A 313 13.47 -24.47 -0.42
N LYS A 314 14.61 -24.00 -0.95
CA LYS A 314 15.95 -24.53 -0.60
C LYS A 314 16.28 -24.29 0.86
N LEU A 315 15.85 -23.17 1.45
CA LEU A 315 16.05 -22.91 2.89
C LEU A 315 15.29 -23.91 3.77
N VAL A 316 14.14 -24.40 3.31
CA VAL A 316 13.29 -25.34 4.08
C VAL A 316 13.68 -26.80 3.83
N PHE A 317 13.88 -27.19 2.58
CA PHE A 317 14.06 -28.58 2.17
C PHE A 317 15.51 -28.97 1.87
N GLY A 318 16.41 -27.98 1.78
CA GLY A 318 17.81 -28.14 1.40
C GLY A 318 18.03 -28.14 -0.12
N GLU A 319 19.16 -27.58 -0.56
CA GLU A 319 19.50 -27.40 -1.98
C GLU A 319 19.40 -28.66 -2.83
N LYS A 320 19.79 -29.82 -2.26
CA LYS A 320 19.80 -31.10 -2.98
C LYS A 320 18.40 -31.66 -3.29
N ARG A 321 17.34 -31.03 -2.78
CA ARG A 321 15.95 -31.51 -2.88
C ARG A 321 15.06 -30.58 -3.69
N VAL A 322 15.59 -29.46 -4.16
CA VAL A 322 14.85 -28.45 -4.93
C VAL A 322 15.46 -28.35 -6.32
N PHE A 323 14.62 -28.51 -7.33
CA PHE A 323 15.00 -28.52 -8.73
C PHE A 323 14.16 -27.47 -9.46
N SER A 324 14.78 -26.70 -10.35
CA SER A 324 14.11 -25.64 -11.12
C SER A 324 14.08 -25.97 -12.61
N ASN A 325 13.08 -25.47 -13.33
CA ASN A 325 12.94 -25.55 -14.79
C ASN A 325 13.02 -26.99 -15.31
N ILE A 326 12.11 -27.83 -14.81
CA ILE A 326 12.08 -29.27 -15.09
C ILE A 326 11.13 -29.57 -16.24
N ASP A 327 11.68 -30.15 -17.31
CA ASP A 327 10.90 -30.68 -18.42
C ASP A 327 10.33 -32.06 -18.12
N ILE A 328 9.03 -32.22 -18.32
CA ILE A 328 8.34 -33.52 -18.26
C ILE A 328 8.19 -34.05 -19.69
N TYR A 329 8.55 -35.31 -19.92
CA TYR A 329 8.39 -35.99 -21.20
C TYR A 329 7.50 -37.23 -21.07
N ASP A 330 6.51 -37.38 -21.95
CA ASP A 330 5.63 -38.56 -22.04
C ASP A 330 6.31 -39.73 -22.77
N SER A 331 7.13 -39.40 -23.77
CA SER A 331 8.00 -40.33 -24.47
C SER A 331 9.29 -39.62 -24.87
N LYS A 332 10.28 -40.37 -25.41
CA LYS A 332 11.66 -39.90 -25.63
C LYS A 332 11.82 -38.50 -26.29
N ASN A 333 10.81 -37.99 -27.02
CA ASN A 333 10.86 -36.67 -27.66
C ASN A 333 9.55 -35.85 -27.56
N ILE A 334 8.61 -36.20 -26.67
CA ILE A 334 7.34 -35.45 -26.52
C ILE A 334 7.31 -34.80 -25.14
N ARG A 335 7.58 -33.49 -25.09
CA ARG A 335 7.45 -32.67 -23.87
C ARG A 335 5.98 -32.57 -23.50
N ALA A 336 5.62 -33.11 -22.35
CA ALA A 336 4.27 -33.11 -21.79
C ALA A 336 3.98 -31.86 -20.95
N GLY A 337 5.03 -31.22 -20.40
CA GLY A 337 4.89 -30.03 -19.59
C GLY A 337 6.21 -29.56 -19.00
N GLU A 338 6.11 -28.51 -18.20
CA GLU A 338 7.21 -27.88 -17.47
C GLU A 338 6.79 -27.71 -16.01
N ILE A 339 7.76 -27.83 -15.10
CA ILE A 339 7.61 -27.47 -13.70
C ILE A 339 8.65 -26.39 -13.38
N ASP A 340 8.18 -25.22 -12.95
CA ASP A 340 9.04 -24.10 -12.58
C ASP A 340 9.92 -24.47 -11.38
N VAL A 341 9.32 -25.02 -10.31
CA VAL A 341 10.06 -25.55 -9.15
C VAL A 341 9.47 -26.86 -8.64
N LEU A 342 10.31 -27.89 -8.55
CA LEU A 342 10.00 -29.22 -8.00
C LEU A 342 10.77 -29.44 -6.70
N VAL A 343 10.07 -29.82 -5.64
CA VAL A 343 10.68 -30.33 -4.40
C VAL A 343 10.43 -31.82 -4.29
N VAL A 344 11.48 -32.61 -4.07
CA VAL A 344 11.36 -34.04 -3.75
C VAL A 344 11.80 -34.27 -2.30
N PHE A 345 10.84 -34.57 -1.43
CA PHE A 345 11.09 -34.75 0.00
C PHE A 345 10.39 -36.02 0.51
N ALA A 346 11.19 -36.95 1.04
CA ALA A 346 10.73 -38.29 1.44
C ALA A 346 9.97 -38.98 0.30
N ASN A 347 8.67 -39.28 0.50
CA ASN A 347 7.80 -39.91 -0.48
C ASN A 347 6.82 -38.92 -1.15
N ARG A 348 7.13 -37.62 -1.13
CA ARG A 348 6.28 -36.56 -1.70
C ARG A 348 7.04 -35.72 -2.72
N ALA A 349 6.31 -35.32 -3.76
CA ALA A 349 6.69 -34.26 -4.68
C ALA A 349 5.81 -33.03 -4.42
N ILE A 350 6.43 -31.85 -4.30
CA ILE A 350 5.72 -30.56 -4.26
C ILE A 350 6.05 -29.85 -5.57
N ILE A 351 5.01 -29.50 -6.33
CA ILE A 351 5.11 -28.81 -7.61
C ILE A 351 4.66 -27.38 -7.38
N LEU A 352 5.53 -26.42 -7.69
CA LEU A 352 5.21 -25.00 -7.68
C LEU A 352 5.26 -24.50 -9.12
N GLN A 353 4.15 -23.88 -9.54
CA GLN A 353 4.05 -23.13 -10.77
C GLN A 353 4.00 -21.64 -10.42
N ALA A 354 5.04 -20.91 -10.77
CA ALA A 354 5.13 -19.48 -10.60
C ALA A 354 4.18 -18.79 -11.58
N LYS A 355 3.39 -17.83 -11.06
CA LYS A 355 2.61 -16.90 -11.87
C LYS A 355 3.00 -15.50 -11.46
N SER A 356 3.67 -14.80 -12.37
CA SER A 356 4.13 -13.43 -12.14
C SER A 356 3.08 -12.38 -12.47
N LYS A 357 2.01 -12.74 -13.20
CA LYS A 357 0.87 -11.87 -13.48
C LYS A 357 -0.19 -12.02 -12.38
N ASN A 358 -0.61 -10.91 -11.78
CA ASN A 358 -1.83 -10.89 -10.98
C ASN A 358 -3.04 -11.17 -11.89
N LEU A 359 -4.01 -11.91 -11.34
CA LEU A 359 -5.30 -12.22 -11.98
C LEU A 359 -6.38 -11.16 -11.69
N LEU A 360 -5.99 -10.00 -11.17
CA LEU A 360 -6.90 -8.93 -10.78
C LEU A 360 -7.05 -7.92 -11.91
#